data_AF-A0A371RG37-F1
#
_entry.id   AF-A0A371RG37-F1
#
_cell.length_a   1.000
_cell.length_b   1.000
_cell.length_c   1.000
_cell.angle_alpha   90.00
_cell.angle_beta   90.00
_cell.angle_gamma   90.00
#
_symmetry.space_group_name_H-M   'P 1'
#
loop_
_entity.id
_entity.type
_entity.pdbx_description
1 polymer ?
#
loop_
_entity_poly.entity_id
_entity_poly.type
_entity_poly.pdbx_seq_one_letter_code
_entity_poly.pdbx_strand_id
1 'polypeptide(L)'
;MVCRTAKGPTQMNDSSPELDVDKSIREAEDARELARVWVANQQLAVVFDETLWDDPAAWGIFLADFMRHIRDAYVDRHGSPPEEVMKRIGEGLRAELASAEA
;
A
#
# COMPACT_ATOMS: atom_id res chain seq x y z
N MET A 1 -33.37 -17.68 -41.09
CA MET A 1 -33.60 -18.08 -39.69
C MET A 1 -32.43 -18.96 -39.25
N VAL A 2 -31.44 -18.37 -38.56
CA VAL A 2 -30.48 -19.07 -37.70
C VAL A 2 -30.18 -18.11 -36.56
N CYS A 3 -30.77 -18.39 -35.39
CA CYS A 3 -30.46 -17.69 -34.14
C CYS A 3 -29.03 -18.03 -33.74
N ARG A 4 -28.16 -17.02 -33.61
CA ARG A 4 -26.90 -17.17 -32.89
C ARG A 4 -27.17 -16.88 -31.42
N THR A 5 -26.78 -17.86 -30.61
CA THR A 5 -26.94 -17.95 -29.17
C THR A 5 -26.32 -16.76 -28.43
N ALA A 6 -27.01 -16.34 -27.38
CA ALA A 6 -26.60 -15.29 -26.47
C ALA A 6 -25.24 -15.62 -25.83
N LYS A 7 -24.33 -14.65 -25.87
CA LYS A 7 -23.11 -14.64 -25.05
C LYS A 7 -23.58 -14.54 -23.59
N GLY A 8 -23.26 -15.55 -22.77
CA GLY A 8 -23.54 -15.55 -21.34
C GLY A 8 -22.94 -14.31 -20.65
N PRO A 9 -23.40 -13.98 -19.43
CA PRO A 9 -23.03 -12.73 -18.78
C PRO A 9 -21.51 -12.66 -18.67
N THR A 10 -20.95 -11.61 -19.25
CA THR A 10 -19.58 -11.18 -19.01
C THR A 10 -19.39 -11.13 -17.50
N GLN A 11 -18.59 -12.03 -16.93
CA GLN A 11 -18.04 -11.83 -15.60
C GLN A 11 -17.28 -10.51 -15.66
N MET A 12 -17.84 -9.49 -15.04
CA MET A 12 -17.08 -8.30 -14.68
C MET A 12 -16.11 -8.76 -13.59
N ASN A 13 -14.86 -9.04 -13.97
CA ASN A 13 -13.80 -9.14 -13.00
C ASN A 13 -13.66 -7.76 -12.34
N ASP A 14 -14.18 -7.64 -11.13
CA ASP A 14 -13.94 -6.54 -10.21
C ASP A 14 -12.53 -6.68 -9.60
N SER A 15 -11.52 -6.80 -10.46
CA SER A 15 -10.14 -7.04 -10.04
C SER A 15 -9.37 -5.74 -10.21
N SER A 16 -9.47 -4.89 -9.19
CA SER A 16 -8.45 -3.85 -8.97
C SER A 16 -7.08 -4.55 -9.02
N PRO A 17 -6.08 -4.06 -9.76
CA PRO A 17 -4.83 -4.79 -9.97
C PRO A 17 -4.08 -4.90 -8.63
N GLU A 18 -4.07 -6.10 -8.06
CA GLU A 18 -3.23 -6.44 -6.91
C GLU A 18 -1.75 -6.32 -7.33
N LEU A 19 -0.90 -5.84 -6.43
CA LEU A 19 0.53 -5.78 -6.68
C LEU A 19 1.11 -7.20 -6.64
N ASP A 20 1.92 -7.55 -7.63
CA ASP A 20 2.61 -8.84 -7.63
C ASP A 20 3.67 -8.87 -6.52
N VAL A 21 3.76 -10.00 -5.84
CA VAL A 21 4.74 -10.22 -4.76
C VAL A 21 6.01 -10.78 -5.38
N ASP A 22 7.15 -10.14 -5.06
CA ASP A 22 8.45 -10.58 -5.55
C ASP A 22 8.72 -12.05 -5.19
N LYS A 23 9.38 -12.77 -6.10
CA LYS A 23 9.72 -14.18 -5.91
C LYS A 23 10.51 -14.41 -4.62
N SER A 24 11.42 -13.51 -4.27
CA SER A 24 12.23 -13.60 -3.04
C SER A 24 11.38 -13.62 -1.77
N ILE A 25 10.28 -12.88 -1.74
CA ILE A 25 9.34 -12.87 -0.60
C ILE A 25 8.53 -14.16 -0.56
N ARG A 26 8.15 -14.71 -1.73
CA ARG A 26 7.42 -15.99 -1.82
C ARG A 26 8.24 -17.19 -1.34
N GLU A 27 9.57 -17.12 -1.49
CA GLU A 27 10.50 -18.20 -1.14
C GLU A 27 11.05 -18.06 0.29
N ALA A 28 10.82 -16.93 0.97
CA ALA A 28 11.27 -16.72 2.33
C ALA A 28 10.40 -17.50 3.34
N GLU A 29 11.03 -18.34 4.16
CA GLU A 29 10.34 -19.20 5.13
C GLU A 29 9.66 -18.41 6.27
N ASP A 30 10.12 -17.19 6.52
CA ASP A 30 9.65 -16.30 7.57
C ASP A 30 8.83 -15.11 7.05
N ALA A 31 8.56 -15.04 5.74
CA ALA A 31 7.72 -13.99 5.17
C ALA A 31 6.29 -14.09 5.71
N ARG A 32 5.79 -12.96 6.22
CA ARG A 32 4.40 -12.78 6.65
C ARG A 32 3.83 -11.53 6.02
N GLU A 33 2.60 -11.63 5.52
CA GLU A 33 1.88 -10.48 5.01
C GLU A 33 1.46 -9.58 6.16
N LEU A 34 1.94 -8.34 6.16
CA LEU A 34 1.60 -7.36 7.19
C LEU A 34 0.27 -6.66 6.90
N ALA A 35 0.10 -6.15 5.69
CA ALA A 35 -1.05 -5.35 5.31
C ALA A 35 -1.29 -5.35 3.80
N ARG A 36 -2.55 -5.14 3.45
CA ARG A 36 -3.01 -4.80 2.11
C ARG A 36 -3.69 -3.44 2.16
N VAL A 37 -3.24 -2.53 1.30
CA VAL A 37 -3.70 -1.14 1.25
C VAL A 37 -4.18 -0.83 -0.15
N TRP A 38 -5.38 -0.25 -0.25
CA TRP A 38 -5.98 0.18 -1.51
C TRP A 38 -6.41 1.63 -1.44
N VAL A 39 -6.39 2.31 -2.58
CA VAL A 39 -7.08 3.59 -2.77
C VAL A 39 -8.43 3.29 -3.40
N ALA A 40 -9.51 3.46 -2.64
CA ALA A 40 -10.88 3.24 -3.10
C ALA A 40 -11.76 4.42 -2.68
N ASN A 41 -12.58 4.94 -3.59
CA ASN A 41 -13.48 6.07 -3.30
C ASN A 41 -12.77 7.31 -2.72
N GLN A 42 -11.56 7.61 -3.18
CA GLN A 42 -10.70 8.70 -2.67
C GLN A 42 -10.27 8.55 -1.20
N GLN A 43 -10.37 7.35 -0.65
CA GLN A 43 -9.97 7.01 0.72
C GLN A 43 -9.03 5.81 0.71
N LEU A 44 -8.28 5.63 1.79
CA LEU A 44 -7.50 4.42 2.02
C LEU A 44 -8.40 3.34 2.63
N ALA A 45 -8.45 2.18 2.01
CA ALA A 45 -8.98 0.97 2.60
C ALA A 45 -7.80 0.09 3.01
N VAL A 46 -7.78 -0.38 4.26
CA VAL A 46 -6.67 -1.16 4.83
C VAL A 46 -7.19 -2.43 5.49
N VAL A 47 -6.54 -3.55 5.19
CA VAL A 47 -6.64 -4.80 5.96
C VAL A 47 -5.23 -5.14 6.42
N PHE A 48 -5.00 -5.41 7.70
CA PHE A 48 -3.67 -5.70 8.24
C PHE A 48 -3.72 -6.70 9.38
N ASP A 49 -2.59 -7.35 9.67
CA ASP A 49 -2.42 -8.26 10.81
C ASP A 49 -2.09 -7.45 12.08
N GLU A 50 -3.11 -7.19 12.89
CA GLU A 50 -2.98 -6.48 14.16
C GLU A 50 -2.20 -7.26 15.22
N THR A 51 -1.98 -8.57 15.01
CA THR A 51 -1.32 -9.46 15.99
C THR A 51 0.18 -9.57 15.78
N LEU A 52 0.72 -8.90 14.76
CA LEU A 52 2.13 -9.03 14.41
C LEU A 52 3.07 -8.46 15.50
N TRP A 53 2.66 -7.35 16.13
CA TRP A 53 3.43 -6.70 17.20
C TRP A 53 2.53 -6.16 18.30
N ASP A 54 2.82 -6.57 19.54
CA ASP A 54 2.12 -6.09 20.74
C ASP A 54 2.56 -4.68 21.18
N ASP A 55 3.79 -4.27 20.84
CA ASP A 55 4.34 -2.97 21.22
C ASP A 55 3.99 -1.90 20.16
N PRO A 56 3.22 -0.84 20.49
CA PRO A 56 2.95 0.28 19.59
C PRO A 56 4.21 0.94 19.01
N ALA A 57 5.35 0.89 19.71
CA ALA A 57 6.59 1.45 19.19
C ALA A 57 7.09 0.69 17.95
N ALA A 58 6.83 -0.61 17.84
CA ALA A 58 7.18 -1.40 16.66
C ALA A 58 6.43 -0.93 15.40
N TRP A 59 5.16 -0.54 15.55
CA TRP A 59 4.37 0.08 14.49
C TRP A 59 4.95 1.44 14.06
N GLY A 60 5.46 2.22 15.01
CA GLY A 60 6.18 3.46 14.71
C GLY A 60 7.45 3.24 13.90
N ILE A 61 8.22 2.18 14.21
CA ILE A 61 9.40 1.78 13.44
C ILE A 61 8.99 1.34 12.03
N PHE A 62 7.96 0.51 11.90
CA PHE A 62 7.42 0.10 10.60
C PHE A 62 7.05 1.32 9.72
N LEU A 63 6.36 2.31 10.28
CA LEU A 63 5.99 3.53 9.54
C LEU A 63 7.23 4.29 9.05
N ALA A 64 8.26 4.42 9.89
CA ALA A 64 9.52 5.06 9.48
C ALA A 64 10.19 4.31 8.32
N ASP A 65 10.18 2.98 8.35
CA ASP A 65 10.74 2.13 7.30
C ASP A 65 9.93 2.24 6.00
N PHE A 66 8.61 2.26 6.11
CA PHE A 66 7.72 2.45 4.96
C PHE A 66 7.91 3.83 4.31
N MET A 67 8.06 4.90 5.12
CA MET A 67 8.39 6.24 4.61
C MET A 67 9.73 6.25 3.85
N ARG A 68 10.73 5.48 4.29
CA ARG A 68 12.01 5.35 3.58
C ARG A 68 11.84 4.67 2.22
N HIS A 69 11.05 3.62 2.14
CA HIS A 69 10.74 2.95 0.86
C HIS A 69 9.97 3.87 -0.11
N ILE A 70 9.01 4.65 0.38
CA ILE A 70 8.32 5.66 -0.44
C ILE A 70 9.32 6.69 -0.96
N ARG A 71 10.19 7.20 -0.08
CA ARG A 71 11.24 8.16 -0.47
C ARG A 71 12.09 7.58 -1.60
N ASP A 72 12.62 6.38 -1.43
CA ASP A 72 13.52 5.76 -2.42
C ASP A 72 12.81 5.58 -3.77
N ALA A 73 11.56 5.11 -3.76
CA ALA A 73 10.77 5.00 -4.99
C ALA A 73 10.53 6.37 -5.68
N TYR A 74 10.32 7.45 -4.91
CA TYR A 74 10.17 8.79 -5.48
C TYR A 74 11.48 9.35 -6.03
N VAL A 75 12.60 9.14 -5.33
CA VAL A 75 13.94 9.54 -5.78
C VAL A 75 14.26 8.83 -7.09
N ASP A 76 14.06 7.51 -7.15
CA ASP A 76 14.34 6.70 -8.33
C ASP A 76 13.49 7.12 -9.52
N ARG A 77 12.21 7.45 -9.30
CA ARG A 77 11.27 7.82 -10.37
C ARG A 77 11.43 9.26 -10.85
N HIS A 78 11.76 10.20 -9.97
CA HIS A 78 11.69 11.64 -10.24
C HIS A 78 13.05 12.35 -10.19
N GLY A 79 14.10 11.71 -9.68
CA GLY A 79 15.42 12.31 -9.50
C GLY A 79 15.47 13.40 -8.43
N SER A 80 14.47 13.46 -7.55
CA SER A 80 14.38 14.46 -6.47
C SER A 80 15.42 14.19 -5.37
N PRO A 81 15.90 15.22 -4.64
CA PRO A 81 16.78 15.02 -3.49
C PRO A 81 16.10 14.21 -2.36
N PRO A 82 16.73 13.15 -1.83
CA PRO A 82 16.13 12.27 -0.81
C PRO A 82 15.63 13.01 0.44
N GLU A 83 16.36 14.04 0.88
CA GLU A 83 16.04 14.86 2.04
C GLU A 83 14.79 15.72 1.83
N GLU A 84 14.60 16.26 0.62
CA GLU A 84 13.42 17.05 0.26
C GLU A 84 12.18 16.17 0.21
N VAL A 85 12.30 14.97 -0.38
CA VAL A 85 11.23 13.98 -0.43
C VAL A 85 10.82 13.55 0.98
N MET A 86 11.79 13.17 1.82
CA MET A 86 11.51 12.76 3.20
C MET A 86 10.87 13.89 4.02
N LYS A 87 11.37 15.13 3.86
CA LYS A 87 10.76 16.31 4.49
C LYS A 87 9.29 16.46 4.08
N ARG A 88 8.99 16.35 2.79
CA ARG A 88 7.62 16.51 2.27
C ARG A 88 6.66 15.42 2.76
N ILE A 89 7.14 14.17 2.83
CA ILE A 89 6.38 13.04 3.42
C ILE A 89 6.10 13.34 4.90
N GLY A 90 7.12 13.73 5.67
CA GLY A 90 6.98 14.06 7.10
C GLY A 90 6.09 15.28 7.38
N GLU A 91 6.04 16.26 6.48
CA GLU A 91 5.07 17.37 6.56
C GLU A 91 3.62 16.89 6.38
N GLY A 92 3.37 16.01 5.40
CA GLY A 92 2.04 15.42 5.18
C GLY A 92 1.57 14.60 6.37
N LEU A 93 2.44 13.71 6.89
CA LEU A 93 2.13 12.88 8.07
C LEU A 93 1.79 13.74 9.30
N ARG A 94 2.62 14.73 9.63
CA ARG A 94 2.37 15.59 10.80
C ARG A 94 1.09 16.40 10.67
N ALA A 95 0.78 16.91 9.47
CA ALA A 95 -0.46 17.63 9.24
C ALA A 95 -1.70 16.74 9.46
N GLU A 96 -1.66 15.50 8.95
CA GLU A 96 -2.76 14.54 9.10
C GLU A 96 -2.97 14.15 10.56
N LEU A 97 -1.89 13.81 11.28
CA LEU A 97 -1.97 13.47 12.71
C LEU A 97 -2.55 14.63 13.53
N ALA A 98 -2.15 15.87 13.23
CA ALA A 98 -2.69 17.04 13.91
C ALA A 98 -4.17 17.31 13.60
N SER A 99 -4.68 16.88 12.44
CA SER A 99 -6.10 17.00 12.09
C SER A 99 -6.98 15.89 12.65
N ALA A 100 -6.42 14.71 12.92
CA ALA A 100 -7.15 13.57 13.46
C ALA A 100 -7.42 13.66 14.97
N GLU A 101 -6.69 14.53 15.68
CA GLU A 101 -6.84 14.76 17.13
C GLU A 101 -7.77 15.94 17.49
N ALA A 102 -8.47 16.55 16.50
CA ALA A 102 -9.38 17.69 16.68
C ALA A 102 -10.86 17.30 16.48
#